data_AF-A0A969RFW1-F1
#
_entry.id   AF-A0A969RFW1-F1
#
_cell.length_a   1.000
_cell.length_b   1.000
_cell.length_c   1.000
_cell.angle_alpha   90.00
_cell.angle_beta   90.00
_cell.angle_gamma   90.00
#
_symmetry.space_group_name_H-M   'P 1'
#
loop_
_entity.id
_entity.type
_entity.pdbx_description
1 polymer ?
#
loop_
_entity_poly.entity_id
_entity_poly.type
_entity_poly.pdbx_seq_one_letter_code
_entity_poly.pdbx_strand_id
1 'polypeptide(L)'
;MPDKPLPIFIGAEAAHPEQKTLITTRTGEPYQPARVYYQVSNQKTVIGAFKKLRCMQFEPSLSSWRWLYDQEAKKLQFQISHHKIPKEHRPIVLGDFYFLSEHDLVLDIRSFDRVIQAILFFDKRINRRAAQVAKIRIVNKFFDANTQKDEPYLHPPFDFFFDRGDIDAPNPDELEKKMLDLAEEHEGEAAQRNAMLAYLEEKNKRPLPEIEEIPVYFYEDGISQLQMMLSMRTIEVMQHWRGNTSFRQYDIIRNMAESLMQQFSEFPEEFSEDESDDLQPPSVHHS
;
A
#
# COMPACT_ATOMS: atom_id res chain seq x y z
N MET A 1 -31.73 47.98 -38.90
CA MET A 1 -30.56 47.11 -38.65
C MET A 1 -31.00 45.98 -37.73
N PRO A 2 -30.54 44.75 -37.97
CA PRO A 2 -31.26 43.52 -37.65
C PRO A 2 -30.74 42.81 -36.38
N ASP A 3 -31.61 41.95 -35.85
CA ASP A 3 -31.37 40.70 -35.11
C ASP A 3 -30.05 40.52 -34.35
N LYS A 4 -30.16 40.61 -33.01
CA LYS A 4 -29.30 39.81 -32.14
C LYS A 4 -29.94 38.42 -32.00
N PRO A 5 -29.23 37.32 -32.29
CA PRO A 5 -29.72 35.99 -31.98
C PRO A 5 -29.75 35.77 -30.47
N LEU A 6 -30.84 35.17 -30.00
CA LEU A 6 -31.00 34.63 -28.65
C LEU A 6 -29.95 33.52 -28.42
N PRO A 7 -29.27 33.47 -27.26
CA PRO A 7 -28.54 32.28 -26.89
C PRO A 7 -29.55 31.17 -26.56
N ILE A 8 -29.33 30.06 -27.23
CA ILE A 8 -30.04 28.78 -27.15
C ILE A 8 -30.06 28.30 -25.70
N PHE A 9 -31.26 27.93 -25.22
CA PHE A 9 -31.41 27.07 -24.04
C PHE A 9 -30.72 25.73 -24.32
N ILE A 10 -29.60 25.48 -23.65
CA ILE A 10 -29.10 24.12 -23.44
C ILE A 10 -29.25 23.82 -21.97
N GLY A 11 -30.22 22.95 -21.67
CA GLY A 11 -30.26 22.07 -20.51
C GLY A 11 -30.35 22.77 -19.15
N ALA A 12 -31.44 22.52 -18.44
CA ALA A 12 -31.43 22.63 -16.98
C ALA A 12 -30.18 21.92 -16.45
N GLU A 13 -29.26 22.70 -15.90
CA GLU A 13 -28.09 22.22 -15.20
C GLU A 13 -28.62 21.40 -14.01
N ALA A 14 -28.61 20.08 -14.17
CA ALA A 14 -28.75 19.20 -13.04
C ALA A 14 -27.69 19.63 -12.02
N ALA A 15 -28.13 19.94 -10.80
CA ALA A 15 -27.27 20.38 -9.71
C ALA A 15 -25.98 19.54 -9.70
N HIS A 16 -24.83 20.19 -9.93
CA HIS A 16 -23.53 19.54 -9.83
C HIS A 16 -23.42 18.94 -8.42
N PRO A 17 -23.15 17.62 -8.28
CA PRO A 17 -22.84 17.07 -6.97
C PRO A 17 -21.61 17.82 -6.42
N GLU A 18 -21.68 18.28 -5.17
CA GLU A 18 -20.61 19.05 -4.53
C GLU A 18 -19.23 18.45 -4.86
N GLN A 19 -18.34 19.28 -5.42
CA GLN A 19 -17.06 18.82 -5.93
C GLN A 19 -16.21 18.27 -4.76
N LYS A 20 -16.04 16.95 -4.68
CA LYS A 20 -15.23 16.30 -3.64
C LYS A 20 -13.78 16.78 -3.69
N THR A 21 -13.20 17.10 -2.54
CA THR A 21 -11.80 17.52 -2.40
C THR A 21 -11.03 16.50 -1.57
N LEU A 22 -10.17 15.72 -2.22
CA LEU A 22 -9.38 14.69 -1.56
C LEU A 22 -8.41 15.29 -0.54
N ILE A 23 -8.48 14.82 0.70
CA ILE A 23 -7.50 15.16 1.73
C ILE A 23 -6.17 14.45 1.41
N THR A 24 -5.09 15.23 1.36
CA THR A 24 -3.72 14.76 1.15
C THR A 24 -2.81 15.20 2.30
N THR A 25 -1.74 14.46 2.53
CA THR A 25 -0.73 14.87 3.49
C THR A 25 0.13 16.01 2.90
N ARG A 26 0.88 16.71 3.75
CA ARG A 26 1.83 17.75 3.32
C ARG A 26 2.96 17.24 2.40
N THR A 27 3.15 15.93 2.34
CA THR A 27 4.11 15.28 1.43
C THR A 27 3.46 14.78 0.13
N GLY A 28 2.17 15.05 -0.08
CA GLY A 28 1.43 14.89 -1.34
C GLY A 28 0.56 13.64 -1.44
N GLU A 29 0.78 12.64 -0.59
CA GLU A 29 0.08 11.36 -0.64
C GLU A 29 -1.36 11.49 -0.12
N PRO A 30 -2.31 10.65 -0.59
CA PRO A 30 -3.65 10.60 -0.03
C PRO A 30 -3.63 10.30 1.48
N TYR A 31 -4.53 10.95 2.22
CA TYR A 31 -4.74 10.62 3.64
C TYR A 31 -5.44 9.26 3.75
N GLN A 32 -4.69 8.26 4.21
CA GLN A 32 -5.17 6.89 4.46
C GLN A 32 -4.52 6.40 5.76
N PRO A 33 -5.24 6.47 6.89
CA PRO A 33 -4.73 6.03 8.19
C PRO A 33 -4.27 4.57 8.16
N ALA A 34 -3.14 4.32 8.81
CA ALA A 34 -2.58 3.01 9.03
C ALA A 34 -1.90 2.93 10.41
N ARG A 35 -2.00 1.78 11.07
CA ARG A 35 -1.27 1.45 12.30
C ARG A 35 -0.41 0.23 12.06
N VAL A 36 0.90 0.38 12.21
CA VAL A 36 1.87 -0.71 12.08
C VAL A 36 2.14 -1.29 13.44
N TYR A 37 1.99 -2.61 13.56
CA TYR A 37 2.21 -3.35 14.80
C TYR A 37 3.57 -4.06 14.75
N TYR A 38 4.35 -3.85 15.80
CA TYR A 38 5.63 -4.50 16.01
C TYR A 38 5.53 -5.42 17.23
N GLN A 39 5.95 -6.66 17.06
CA GLN A 39 6.24 -7.56 18.18
C GLN A 39 7.58 -7.16 18.79
N VAL A 40 7.60 -6.89 20.09
CA VAL A 40 8.78 -6.42 20.84
C VAL A 40 9.23 -7.48 21.83
N SER A 41 10.51 -7.83 21.78
CA SER A 41 11.17 -8.70 22.75
C SER A 41 12.07 -7.91 23.72
N ASN A 42 12.48 -6.69 23.33
CA ASN A 42 13.37 -5.85 24.13
C ASN A 42 13.09 -4.36 23.94
N GLN A 43 12.16 -3.85 24.75
CA GLN A 43 11.75 -2.45 24.75
C GLN A 43 12.90 -1.47 24.98
N LYS A 44 13.84 -1.80 25.89
CA LYS A 44 15.00 -0.94 26.18
C LYS A 44 15.88 -0.73 24.95
N THR A 45 16.05 -1.77 24.14
CA THR A 45 16.83 -1.70 22.90
C THR A 45 16.14 -0.83 21.85
N VAL A 46 14.82 -0.96 21.71
CA VAL A 46 14.01 -0.11 20.82
C VAL A 46 14.10 1.37 21.24
N ILE A 47 13.87 1.67 22.51
CA ILE A 47 13.98 3.03 23.04
C ILE A 47 15.41 3.57 22.86
N GLY A 48 16.42 2.73 23.08
CA GLY A 48 17.82 3.08 22.83
C GLY A 48 18.11 3.42 21.36
N ALA A 49 17.44 2.76 20.41
CA ALA A 49 17.51 3.10 19.00
C ALA A 49 16.83 4.46 18.72
N PHE A 50 15.63 4.69 19.23
CA PHE A 50 14.92 5.97 19.08
C PHE A 50 15.73 7.15 19.60
N LYS A 51 16.33 7.03 20.79
CA LYS A 51 17.19 8.07 21.38
C LYS A 51 18.39 8.47 20.54
N LYS A 52 18.87 7.59 19.65
CA LYS A 52 20.02 7.86 18.76
C LYS A 52 19.63 8.59 17.48
N LEU A 53 18.34 8.60 17.14
CA LEU A 53 17.83 9.20 15.91
C LEU A 53 17.40 10.64 16.17
N ARG A 54 17.95 11.59 15.42
CA ARG A 54 17.60 13.01 15.58
C ARG A 54 16.26 13.36 14.94
N CYS A 55 15.77 12.51 14.03
CA CYS A 55 14.41 12.57 13.51
C CYS A 55 13.36 12.00 14.48
N MET A 56 13.74 11.58 15.69
CA MET A 56 12.82 11.06 16.71
C MET A 56 12.76 12.04 17.88
N GLN A 57 11.55 12.35 18.35
CA GLN A 57 11.31 13.20 19.50
C GLN A 57 10.39 12.48 20.49
N PHE A 58 10.78 12.42 21.76
CA PHE A 58 9.87 11.89 22.79
C PHE A 58 8.90 12.98 23.22
N GLU A 59 7.62 12.64 23.32
CA GLU A 59 6.51 13.49 23.76
C GLU A 59 6.00 12.99 25.12
N PRO A 60 6.47 13.56 26.24
CA PRO A 60 6.16 13.03 27.58
C PRO A 60 4.67 13.01 27.92
N SER A 61 3.90 13.99 27.46
CA SER A 61 2.46 14.10 27.71
C SER A 61 1.65 12.95 27.10
N LEU A 62 2.14 12.37 26.01
CA LEU A 62 1.51 11.27 25.29
C LEU A 62 2.24 9.94 25.51
N SER A 63 3.35 9.95 26.25
CA SER A 63 4.27 8.81 26.40
C SER A 63 4.63 8.17 25.06
N SER A 64 4.80 8.99 24.02
CA SER A 64 4.98 8.54 22.64
C SER A 64 6.28 9.08 22.03
N TRP A 65 6.74 8.43 20.96
CA TRP A 65 7.90 8.82 20.18
C TRP A 65 7.45 9.29 18.80
N ARG A 66 7.59 10.59 18.56
CA ARG A 66 7.23 11.23 17.31
C ARG A 66 8.34 11.09 16.28
N TRP A 67 8.00 10.56 15.11
CA TRP A 67 8.87 10.50 13.95
C TRP A 67 8.67 11.74 13.07
N LEU A 68 9.73 12.51 12.88
CA LEU A 68 9.72 13.77 12.14
C LEU A 68 10.39 13.60 10.77
N TYR A 69 9.86 14.28 9.75
CA TYR A 69 10.51 14.41 8.45
C TYR A 69 11.65 15.43 8.53
N ASP A 70 12.67 15.09 9.32
CA ASP A 70 13.87 15.90 9.54
C ASP A 70 15.11 14.99 9.64
N GLN A 71 16.30 15.58 9.63
CA GLN A 71 17.60 14.90 9.79
C GLN A 71 17.72 13.61 8.96
N GLU A 72 17.82 12.44 9.61
CA GLU A 72 17.99 11.14 8.95
C GLU A 72 16.82 10.82 8.00
N ALA A 73 15.61 11.29 8.33
CA ALA A 73 14.40 11.05 7.56
C ALA A 73 14.29 11.94 6.32
N LYS A 74 15.08 13.01 6.15
CA LYS A 74 15.02 13.90 4.96
C LYS A 74 15.25 13.19 3.62
N LYS A 75 15.87 12.02 3.66
CA LYS A 75 16.22 11.22 2.47
C LYS A 75 15.09 10.30 2.01
N LEU A 76 14.02 10.17 2.78
CA LEU A 76 12.84 9.40 2.40
C LEU A 76 12.23 9.99 1.13
N GLN A 77 11.70 9.12 0.29
CA GLN A 77 11.11 9.52 -0.99
C GLN A 77 9.59 9.55 -0.84
N PHE A 78 9.04 10.75 -0.94
CA PHE A 78 7.61 11.02 -1.02
C PHE A 78 7.33 11.87 -2.25
N GLN A 79 6.06 12.01 -2.64
CA GLN A 79 5.65 12.79 -3.82
C GLN A 79 6.19 14.23 -3.78
N ILE A 80 6.14 14.88 -2.61
CA ILE A 80 6.79 16.16 -2.34
C ILE A 80 8.01 15.91 -1.46
N SER A 81 9.20 16.12 -2.03
CA SER A 81 10.45 15.97 -1.29
C SER A 81 10.62 17.03 -0.20
N HIS A 82 11.36 16.69 0.87
CA HIS A 82 11.57 17.57 2.02
C HIS A 82 11.97 19.01 1.63
N HIS A 83 12.88 19.16 0.67
CA HIS A 83 13.40 20.47 0.27
C HIS A 83 12.37 21.37 -0.41
N LYS A 84 11.33 20.80 -1.01
CA LYS A 84 10.24 21.53 -1.68
C LYS A 84 9.16 22.03 -0.71
N ILE A 85 9.14 21.52 0.52
CA ILE A 85 8.16 21.89 1.54
C ILE A 85 8.55 23.24 2.15
N PRO A 86 7.67 24.25 2.28
CA PRO A 86 8.01 25.54 2.90
C PRO A 86 8.60 25.39 4.32
N LYS A 87 9.53 26.26 4.73
CA LYS A 87 10.26 26.11 6.01
C LYS A 87 9.34 26.28 7.22
N GLU A 88 8.38 27.19 7.12
CA GLU A 88 7.30 27.46 8.09
C GLU A 88 6.36 26.27 8.32
N HIS A 89 6.47 25.23 7.49
CA HIS A 89 5.69 24.00 7.59
C HIS A 89 6.49 22.82 8.14
N ARG A 90 7.75 23.04 8.54
CA ARG A 90 8.67 22.01 9.06
C ARG A 90 8.89 22.19 10.58
N PRO A 91 9.17 21.09 11.31
CA PRO A 91 9.20 19.71 10.83
C PRO A 91 7.79 19.12 10.63
N ILE A 92 7.65 18.23 9.65
CA ILE A 92 6.40 17.47 9.44
C ILE A 92 6.43 16.22 10.30
N VAL A 93 5.33 15.92 10.98
CA VAL A 93 5.15 14.64 11.67
C VAL A 93 4.83 13.55 10.63
N LEU A 94 5.69 12.53 10.59
CA LEU A 94 5.53 11.34 9.74
C LEU A 94 4.62 10.30 10.39
N GLY A 95 4.79 10.10 11.69
CA GLY A 95 3.97 9.21 12.51
C GLY A 95 4.37 9.28 13.98
N ASP A 96 3.64 8.57 14.83
CA ASP A 96 3.88 8.52 16.27
C ASP A 96 3.94 7.05 16.73
N PHE A 97 5.02 6.70 17.42
CA PHE A 97 5.20 5.38 18.04
C PHE A 97 4.76 5.41 19.50
N TYR A 98 4.13 4.36 19.98
CA TYR A 98 3.87 4.16 21.40
C TYR A 98 3.71 2.69 21.73
N PHE A 99 4.00 2.35 22.99
CA PHE A 99 3.91 0.98 23.48
C PHE A 99 2.50 0.73 24.01
N LEU A 100 1.83 -0.30 23.50
CA LEU A 100 0.58 -0.80 24.07
C LEU A 100 0.86 -1.70 25.27
N SER A 101 2.00 -2.39 25.25
CA SER A 101 2.50 -3.26 26.31
C SER A 101 4.03 -3.30 26.28
N GLU A 102 4.67 -4.08 27.15
CA GLU A 102 6.12 -4.34 27.06
C GLU A 102 6.51 -5.12 25.79
N HIS A 103 5.54 -5.78 25.15
CA HIS A 103 5.70 -6.66 24.01
C HIS A 103 5.08 -6.13 22.71
N ASP A 104 4.32 -5.04 22.78
CA ASP A 104 3.58 -4.49 21.65
C ASP A 104 3.92 -3.02 21.45
N LEU A 105 4.53 -2.71 20.32
CA LEU A 105 4.79 -1.35 19.87
C LEU A 105 3.95 -1.09 18.63
N VAL A 106 3.31 0.06 18.58
CA VAL A 106 2.58 0.50 17.39
C VAL A 106 3.16 1.79 16.84
N LEU A 107 2.98 1.98 15.54
CA LEU A 107 3.30 3.20 14.81
C LEU A 107 2.07 3.65 14.02
N ASP A 108 1.54 4.80 14.38
CA ASP A 108 0.42 5.43 13.69
C ASP A 108 0.89 6.37 12.58
N ILE A 109 0.34 6.18 11.38
CA ILE A 109 0.77 6.83 10.14
C ILE A 109 -0.42 7.24 9.28
N ARG A 110 -0.27 8.36 8.57
CA ARG A 110 -1.36 9.00 7.80
C ARG A 110 -1.44 8.61 6.31
N SER A 111 -0.59 7.74 5.81
CA SER A 111 -0.64 7.25 4.42
C SER A 111 0.08 5.91 4.24
N PHE A 112 -0.30 5.16 3.21
CA PHE A 112 0.31 3.87 2.88
C PHE A 112 1.76 4.01 2.39
N ASP A 113 2.10 5.04 1.63
CA ASP A 113 3.48 5.32 1.24
C ASP A 113 4.40 5.48 2.45
N ARG A 114 3.91 6.15 3.50
CA ARG A 114 4.66 6.33 4.74
C ARG A 114 4.82 5.04 5.52
N VAL A 115 3.88 4.08 5.42
CA VAL A 115 4.06 2.73 5.97
C VAL A 115 5.27 2.05 5.33
N ILE A 116 5.33 2.04 3.99
CA ILE A 116 6.45 1.44 3.25
C ILE A 116 7.77 2.11 3.63
N GLN A 117 7.80 3.45 3.65
CA GLN A 117 8.99 4.21 4.06
C GLN A 117 9.38 3.93 5.52
N ALA A 118 8.43 3.81 6.43
CA ALA A 118 8.69 3.53 7.84
C ALA A 118 9.35 2.16 8.03
N ILE A 119 8.78 1.10 7.46
CA ILE A 119 9.29 -0.26 7.60
C ILE A 119 10.74 -0.33 7.11
N LEU A 120 11.00 0.18 5.91
CA LEU A 120 12.35 0.21 5.32
C LEU A 120 13.34 1.08 6.10
N PHE A 121 12.87 2.19 6.67
CA PHE A 121 13.71 3.11 7.43
C PHE A 121 14.10 2.52 8.79
N PHE A 122 13.13 1.99 9.53
CA PHE A 122 13.34 1.50 10.89
C PHE A 122 13.96 0.11 10.93
N ASP A 123 13.77 -0.74 9.91
CA ASP A 123 14.48 -2.02 9.80
C ASP A 123 16.01 -1.87 9.87
N LYS A 124 16.53 -0.79 9.28
CA LYS A 124 17.98 -0.49 9.29
C LYS A 124 18.48 0.09 10.61
N ARG A 125 17.59 0.40 11.56
CA ARG A 125 17.88 1.22 12.75
C ARG A 125 17.46 0.56 14.06
N ILE A 126 16.46 -0.31 14.02
CA ILE A 126 16.00 -1.12 15.14
C ILE A 126 16.51 -2.53 14.91
N ASN A 127 17.12 -3.11 15.94
CA ASN A 127 17.59 -4.49 15.86
C ASN A 127 16.38 -5.43 15.67
N ARG A 128 16.39 -6.24 14.60
CA ARG A 128 15.34 -7.22 14.31
C ARG A 128 15.10 -8.23 15.43
N ARG A 129 16.10 -8.50 16.27
CA ARG A 129 15.92 -9.35 17.46
C ARG A 129 15.15 -8.66 18.58
N ALA A 130 15.08 -7.33 18.57
CA ALA A 130 14.43 -6.51 19.59
C ALA A 130 12.98 -6.15 19.21
N ALA A 131 12.72 -5.90 17.93
CA ALA A 131 11.38 -5.69 17.41
C ALA A 131 11.25 -6.09 15.94
N GLN A 132 10.08 -6.63 15.58
CA GLN A 132 9.73 -7.03 14.22
C GLN A 132 8.33 -6.57 13.86
N VAL A 133 8.15 -6.03 12.65
CA VAL A 133 6.80 -5.77 12.10
C VAL A 133 6.06 -7.11 11.97
N ALA A 134 4.86 -7.19 12.52
CA ALA A 134 4.04 -8.40 12.47
C ALA A 134 2.82 -8.21 11.56
N LYS A 135 2.18 -7.04 11.64
CA LYS A 135 0.93 -6.75 10.94
C LYS A 135 0.70 -5.26 10.80
N ILE A 136 -0.24 -4.89 9.95
CA ILE A 136 -0.77 -3.52 9.86
C ILE A 136 -2.28 -3.54 9.94
N ARG A 137 -2.87 -2.49 10.51
CA ARG A 137 -4.27 -2.14 10.27
C ARG A 137 -4.35 -0.92 9.39
N ILE A 138 -5.30 -0.91 8.47
CA ILE A 138 -5.45 0.15 7.48
C ILE A 138 -6.90 0.58 7.33
N VAL A 139 -7.09 1.79 6.83
CA VAL A 139 -8.40 2.30 6.41
C VAL A 139 -8.45 2.38 4.88
N ASN A 140 -9.28 1.55 4.25
CA ASN A 140 -9.50 1.50 2.81
C ASN A 140 -10.51 2.56 2.36
N LYS A 141 -10.22 3.84 2.65
CA LYS A 141 -11.11 4.96 2.34
C LYS A 141 -10.34 6.25 2.12
N PHE A 142 -10.88 7.09 1.24
CA PHE A 142 -10.46 8.47 1.08
C PHE A 142 -11.40 9.44 1.80
N PHE A 143 -10.84 10.55 2.23
CA PHE A 143 -11.52 11.55 3.03
C PHE A 143 -11.68 12.84 2.22
N ASP A 144 -12.85 13.45 2.34
CA ASP A 144 -13.23 14.67 1.63
C ASP A 144 -13.18 15.86 2.57
N ALA A 145 -12.46 16.90 2.16
CA ALA A 145 -12.35 18.15 2.90
C ALA A 145 -13.68 18.93 2.93
N ASN A 146 -14.61 18.65 2.01
CA ASN A 146 -15.84 19.42 1.84
C ASN A 146 -17.06 18.87 2.59
N THR A 147 -17.12 17.55 2.84
CA THR A 147 -18.25 16.89 3.52
C THR A 147 -18.06 16.74 5.04
N GLN A 148 -16.89 17.08 5.59
CA GLN A 148 -16.60 16.98 7.03
C GLN A 148 -17.12 18.16 7.88
N LYS A 149 -18.18 18.85 7.45
CA LYS A 149 -18.78 19.96 8.24
C LYS A 149 -19.44 19.49 9.54
N ASP A 150 -19.91 18.25 9.57
CA ASP A 150 -20.66 17.66 10.70
C ASP A 150 -19.85 16.61 11.50
N GLU A 151 -18.61 16.33 11.11
CA GLU A 151 -17.72 15.41 11.83
C GLU A 151 -16.87 16.17 12.85
N PRO A 152 -16.73 15.71 14.11
CA PRO A 152 -16.01 16.43 15.15
C PRO A 152 -14.51 16.59 14.86
N TYR A 153 -13.95 15.82 13.93
CA TYR A 153 -12.53 15.87 13.59
C TYR A 153 -12.29 15.72 12.07
N LEU A 154 -11.55 16.68 11.50
CA LEU A 154 -11.02 16.58 10.13
C LEU A 154 -10.08 15.36 9.97
N HIS A 155 -9.39 15.02 11.05
CA HIS A 155 -8.56 13.82 11.19
C HIS A 155 -8.93 13.13 12.51
N PRO A 156 -9.82 12.12 12.49
CA PRO A 156 -10.14 11.36 13.69
C PRO A 156 -8.89 10.76 14.32
N PRO A 157 -8.83 10.61 15.66
CA PRO A 157 -7.74 9.90 16.32
C PRO A 157 -7.68 8.46 15.80
N PHE A 158 -6.49 7.87 15.76
CA PHE A 158 -6.31 6.53 15.19
C PHE A 158 -7.12 5.44 15.90
N ASP A 159 -7.32 5.56 17.21
CA ASP A 159 -8.11 4.63 18.02
C ASP A 159 -9.58 4.58 17.56
N PHE A 160 -10.11 5.67 16.99
CA PHE A 160 -11.44 5.68 16.37
C PHE A 160 -11.57 4.62 15.26
N PHE A 161 -10.49 4.37 14.52
CA PHE A 161 -10.46 3.36 13.48
C PHE A 161 -10.03 2.00 14.02
N PHE A 162 -8.98 1.96 14.85
CA PHE A 162 -8.26 0.72 15.08
C PHE A 162 -8.56 0.01 16.40
N ASP A 163 -9.33 0.62 17.30
CA ASP A 163 -9.75 0.00 18.56
C ASP A 163 -11.21 -0.49 18.46
N ARG A 164 -11.60 -0.98 17.28
CA ARG A 164 -12.92 -1.53 16.98
C ARG A 164 -12.90 -3.06 16.99
N GLY A 165 -14.05 -3.67 17.30
CA GLY A 165 -14.22 -5.12 17.31
C GLY A 165 -14.56 -5.75 15.96
N ASP A 166 -14.85 -4.93 14.94
CA ASP A 166 -15.33 -5.35 13.61
C ASP A 166 -14.27 -5.20 12.51
N ILE A 167 -13.01 -5.50 12.84
CA ILE A 167 -11.88 -5.41 11.92
C ILE A 167 -11.79 -6.71 11.11
N ASP A 168 -11.78 -6.59 9.78
CA ASP A 168 -11.56 -7.74 8.90
C ASP A 168 -10.10 -8.17 9.01
N ALA A 169 -9.85 -9.35 9.57
CA ALA A 169 -8.52 -9.90 9.79
C ALA A 169 -8.45 -11.29 9.14
N PRO A 170 -7.88 -11.42 7.93
CA PRO A 170 -7.72 -12.71 7.29
C PRO A 170 -6.86 -13.64 8.15
N ASN A 171 -7.39 -14.82 8.47
CA ASN A 171 -6.67 -15.84 9.22
C ASN A 171 -5.66 -16.58 8.30
N PRO A 172 -4.34 -16.45 8.52
CA PRO A 172 -3.33 -17.10 7.69
C PRO A 172 -3.46 -18.63 7.69
N ASP A 173 -3.75 -19.23 8.85
CA ASP A 173 -3.84 -20.68 9.02
C ASP A 173 -5.05 -21.23 8.25
N GLU A 174 -6.17 -20.49 8.22
CA GLU A 174 -7.34 -20.85 7.41
C GLU A 174 -7.06 -20.74 5.92
N LEU A 175 -6.29 -19.74 5.50
CA LEU A 175 -5.90 -19.60 4.10
C LEU A 175 -4.97 -20.74 3.68
N GLU A 176 -3.95 -21.05 4.48
CA GLU A 176 -3.03 -22.16 4.23
C GLU A 176 -3.77 -23.49 4.14
N LYS A 177 -4.64 -23.76 5.12
CA LYS A 177 -5.49 -24.95 5.09
C LYS A 177 -6.34 -25.00 3.81
N LYS A 178 -6.95 -23.87 3.42
CA LYS A 178 -7.75 -23.83 2.20
C LYS A 178 -6.93 -24.11 0.94
N MET A 179 -5.66 -23.69 0.90
CA MET A 179 -4.76 -24.00 -0.22
C MET A 179 -4.39 -25.48 -0.26
N LEU A 180 -4.14 -26.10 0.89
CA LEU A 180 -3.87 -27.53 1.00
C LEU A 180 -5.08 -28.36 0.55
N ASP A 181 -6.28 -28.02 1.04
CA ASP A 181 -7.52 -28.68 0.66
C ASP A 181 -7.73 -28.62 -0.88
N LEU A 182 -7.50 -27.45 -1.49
CA LEU A 182 -7.60 -27.28 -2.96
C LEU A 182 -6.57 -28.12 -3.72
N ALA A 183 -5.36 -28.29 -3.19
CA ALA A 183 -4.32 -29.11 -3.80
C ALA A 183 -4.65 -30.60 -3.72
N GLU A 184 -5.24 -31.07 -2.62
CA GLU A 184 -5.67 -32.46 -2.45
C GLU A 184 -6.89 -32.81 -3.33
N GLU A 185 -7.81 -31.86 -3.53
CA GLU A 185 -9.01 -32.05 -4.35
C GLU A 185 -8.75 -32.16 -5.86
N HIS A 186 -7.57 -31.76 -6.34
CA HIS A 186 -7.25 -31.68 -7.77
C HIS A 186 -6.00 -32.49 -8.13
N GLU A 187 -6.13 -33.39 -9.11
CA GLU A 187 -5.01 -34.19 -9.60
C GLU A 187 -4.16 -33.43 -10.62
N GLY A 188 -2.86 -33.31 -10.33
CA GLY A 188 -1.87 -32.73 -11.23
C GLY A 188 -1.67 -31.22 -11.05
N GLU A 189 -0.43 -30.79 -11.21
CA GLU A 189 0.03 -29.41 -10.92
C GLU A 189 -0.79 -28.34 -11.67
N ALA A 190 -1.15 -28.60 -12.93
CA ALA A 190 -1.94 -27.66 -13.73
C ALA A 190 -3.36 -27.47 -13.17
N ALA A 191 -4.02 -28.54 -12.73
CA ALA A 191 -5.37 -28.48 -12.17
C ALA A 191 -5.36 -27.79 -10.80
N GLN A 192 -4.39 -28.13 -9.95
CA GLN A 192 -4.17 -27.48 -8.65
C GLN A 192 -3.95 -25.97 -8.80
N ARG A 193 -3.06 -25.57 -9.73
CA ARG A 193 -2.80 -24.15 -10.01
C ARG A 193 -4.05 -23.43 -10.48
N ASN A 194 -4.83 -24.02 -11.38
CA ASN A 194 -6.07 -23.42 -11.87
C ASN A 194 -7.11 -23.26 -10.76
N ALA A 195 -7.25 -24.24 -9.87
CA ALA A 195 -8.15 -24.17 -8.72
C ALA A 195 -7.73 -23.05 -7.74
N MET A 196 -6.43 -22.94 -7.47
CA MET A 196 -5.88 -21.86 -6.64
C MET A 196 -6.13 -20.48 -7.26
N LEU A 197 -5.91 -20.33 -8.56
CA LEU A 197 -6.20 -19.09 -9.29
C LEU A 197 -7.69 -18.73 -9.23
N ALA A 198 -8.59 -19.69 -9.46
CA ALA A 198 -10.03 -19.46 -9.39
C ALA A 198 -10.49 -19.03 -7.99
N TYR A 199 -9.94 -19.64 -6.93
CA TYR A 199 -10.22 -19.24 -5.56
C TYR A 199 -9.77 -17.80 -5.28
N LEU A 200 -8.54 -17.44 -5.70
CA LEU A 200 -8.03 -16.08 -5.55
C LEU A 200 -8.86 -15.07 -6.35
N GLU A 201 -9.31 -15.45 -7.55
CA GLU A 201 -10.20 -14.65 -8.39
C GLU A 201 -11.51 -14.31 -7.65
N GLU A 202 -12.20 -15.33 -7.14
CA GLU A 202 -13.44 -15.16 -6.37
C GLU A 202 -13.24 -14.34 -5.11
N LYS A 203 -12.11 -14.52 -4.41
CA LYS A 203 -11.77 -13.69 -3.24
C LYS A 203 -11.59 -12.22 -3.63
N ASN A 204 -10.95 -11.94 -4.75
CA ASN A 204 -10.67 -10.58 -5.23
C ASN A 204 -11.89 -9.87 -5.86
N LYS A 205 -13.01 -10.57 -6.04
CA LYS A 205 -14.31 -9.97 -6.43
C LYS A 205 -15.07 -9.38 -5.23
N ARG A 206 -14.70 -9.76 -4.00
CA ARG A 206 -15.34 -9.27 -2.78
C ARG A 206 -15.07 -7.77 -2.59
N PRO A 207 -16.02 -7.01 -2.02
CA PRO A 207 -15.79 -5.60 -1.72
C PRO A 207 -14.66 -5.45 -0.69
N LEU A 208 -13.85 -4.42 -0.84
CA LEU A 208 -12.87 -4.08 0.19
C LEU A 208 -13.57 -3.71 1.51
N PRO A 209 -13.16 -4.32 2.65
CA PRO A 209 -13.60 -3.88 3.96
C PRO A 209 -13.06 -2.47 4.24
N GLU A 210 -13.84 -1.63 4.94
CA GLU A 210 -13.42 -0.26 5.28
C GLU A 210 -12.16 -0.26 6.16
N ILE A 211 -12.07 -1.21 7.08
CA ILE A 211 -10.92 -1.40 7.97
C ILE A 211 -10.46 -2.86 7.86
N GLU A 212 -9.17 -3.04 7.64
CA GLU A 212 -8.56 -4.36 7.42
C GLU A 212 -7.28 -4.50 8.26
N GLU A 213 -7.03 -5.70 8.76
CA GLU A 213 -5.75 -6.12 9.31
C GLU A 213 -5.02 -7.01 8.30
N ILE A 214 -3.77 -6.69 7.98
CA ILE A 214 -2.96 -7.40 7.00
C ILE A 214 -1.71 -7.92 7.71
N PRO A 215 -1.43 -9.24 7.68
CA PRO A 215 -0.15 -9.77 8.15
C PRO A 215 1.00 -9.27 7.27
N VAL A 216 2.14 -8.99 7.89
CA VAL A 216 3.32 -8.47 7.19
C VAL A 216 4.48 -9.45 7.30
N TYR A 217 4.80 -10.10 6.18
CA TYR A 217 5.92 -11.04 6.05
C TYR A 217 7.20 -10.35 5.53
N PHE A 218 7.49 -9.16 6.05
CA PHE A 218 8.58 -8.32 5.53
C PHE A 218 9.97 -8.98 5.67
N TYR A 219 10.18 -9.84 6.66
CA TYR A 219 11.48 -10.43 6.91
C TYR A 219 11.73 -11.70 6.07
N GLU A 220 10.65 -12.31 5.60
CA GLU A 220 10.61 -13.51 4.77
C GLU A 220 10.54 -13.14 3.28
N ASP A 221 9.59 -12.27 2.92
CA ASP A 221 9.22 -11.98 1.53
C ASP A 221 9.69 -10.59 1.05
N GLY A 222 10.23 -9.78 1.97
CA GLY A 222 10.60 -8.40 1.69
C GLY A 222 9.41 -7.44 1.58
N ILE A 223 9.66 -6.22 1.12
CA ILE A 223 8.65 -5.14 1.14
C ILE A 223 7.68 -5.17 -0.05
N SER A 224 8.07 -5.81 -1.15
CA SER A 224 7.39 -5.70 -2.44
C SER A 224 5.95 -6.20 -2.41
N GLN A 225 5.70 -7.31 -1.71
CA GLN A 225 4.37 -7.87 -1.56
C GLN A 225 3.44 -6.91 -0.83
N LEU A 226 3.88 -6.35 0.30
CA LEU A 226 3.11 -5.35 1.04
C LEU A 226 2.85 -4.11 0.21
N GLN A 227 3.86 -3.62 -0.53
CA GLN A 227 3.72 -2.46 -1.39
C GLN A 227 2.67 -2.69 -2.50
N MET A 228 2.66 -3.88 -3.12
CA MET A 228 1.66 -4.26 -4.12
C MET A 228 0.26 -4.31 -3.50
N MET A 229 0.12 -4.96 -2.34
CA MET A 229 -1.15 -5.07 -1.62
C MET A 229 -1.75 -3.70 -1.29
N LEU A 230 -0.95 -2.77 -0.76
CA LEU A 230 -1.41 -1.42 -0.44
C LEU A 230 -1.74 -0.62 -1.70
N SER A 231 -0.95 -0.78 -2.77
CA SER A 231 -1.18 -0.10 -4.05
C SER A 231 -2.50 -0.53 -4.69
N MET A 232 -2.82 -1.83 -4.70
CA MET A 232 -4.10 -2.34 -5.19
C MET A 232 -5.29 -1.72 -4.44
N ARG A 233 -5.18 -1.63 -3.10
CA ARG A 233 -6.21 -1.01 -2.26
C ARG A 233 -6.39 0.47 -2.59
N THR A 234 -5.30 1.21 -2.72
CA THR A 234 -5.35 2.63 -3.12
C THR A 234 -5.99 2.81 -4.50
N ILE A 235 -5.72 1.92 -5.47
CA ILE A 235 -6.33 1.97 -6.80
C ILE A 235 -7.85 1.74 -6.72
N GLU A 236 -8.31 0.72 -6.01
CA GLU A 236 -9.74 0.45 -5.85
C GLU A 236 -10.46 1.62 -5.15
N VAL A 237 -9.91 2.11 -4.05
CA VAL A 237 -10.46 3.26 -3.31
C VAL A 237 -10.51 4.51 -4.20
N MET A 238 -9.50 4.74 -5.05
CA MET A 238 -9.50 5.83 -6.02
C MET A 238 -10.59 5.68 -7.09
N GLN A 239 -10.85 4.46 -7.57
CA GLN A 239 -11.94 4.20 -8.50
C GLN A 239 -13.30 4.49 -7.86
N HIS A 240 -13.50 4.05 -6.62
CA HIS A 240 -14.73 4.32 -5.87
C HIS A 240 -14.90 5.83 -5.61
N TRP A 241 -13.80 6.52 -5.28
CA TRP A 241 -13.80 7.97 -5.11
C TRP A 241 -14.28 8.73 -6.35
N ARG A 242 -13.87 8.26 -7.54
CA ARG A 242 -14.27 8.78 -8.86
C ARG A 242 -15.67 8.35 -9.31
N GLY A 243 -16.37 7.57 -8.49
CA GLY A 243 -17.75 7.13 -8.74
C GLY A 243 -17.89 5.71 -9.30
N ASN A 244 -16.78 5.01 -9.57
CA ASN A 244 -16.82 3.63 -10.03
C ASN A 244 -16.85 2.65 -8.84
N THR A 245 -18.00 2.57 -8.17
CA THR A 245 -18.17 1.81 -6.92
C THR A 245 -18.26 0.29 -7.11
N SER A 246 -18.38 -0.20 -8.35
CA SER A 246 -18.35 -1.63 -8.67
C SER A 246 -16.95 -2.17 -8.95
N PHE A 247 -15.94 -1.30 -9.09
CA PHE A 247 -14.56 -1.70 -9.35
C PHE A 247 -13.98 -2.49 -8.18
N ARG A 248 -13.24 -3.57 -8.46
CA ARG A 248 -12.65 -4.46 -7.45
C ARG A 248 -11.18 -4.73 -7.72
N GLN A 249 -10.48 -5.29 -6.73
CA GLN A 249 -9.12 -5.79 -6.91
C GLN A 249 -8.99 -6.78 -8.08
N TYR A 250 -10.03 -7.58 -8.34
CA TYR A 250 -10.10 -8.44 -9.51
C TYR A 250 -9.89 -7.66 -10.84
N ASP A 251 -10.51 -6.50 -10.98
CA ASP A 251 -10.35 -5.67 -12.20
C ASP A 251 -8.93 -5.16 -12.37
N ILE A 252 -8.21 -4.89 -11.27
CA ILE A 252 -6.80 -4.48 -11.30
C ILE A 252 -5.94 -5.62 -11.86
N ILE A 253 -6.11 -6.83 -11.31
CA ILE A 253 -5.34 -8.01 -11.70
C ILE A 253 -5.58 -8.34 -13.17
N ARG A 254 -6.85 -8.30 -13.62
CA ARG A 254 -7.19 -8.52 -15.03
C ARG A 254 -6.51 -7.49 -15.94
N ASN A 255 -6.60 -6.20 -15.61
CA ASN A 255 -5.98 -5.15 -16.43
C ASN A 255 -4.44 -5.26 -16.47
N MET A 256 -3.81 -5.67 -15.36
CA MET A 256 -2.36 -5.92 -15.33
C MET A 256 -1.98 -7.12 -16.22
N ALA A 257 -2.74 -8.20 -16.16
CA ALA A 257 -2.51 -9.37 -17.00
C ALA A 257 -2.67 -9.04 -18.50
N GLU A 258 -3.72 -8.31 -18.86
CA GLU A 258 -3.95 -7.84 -20.24
C GLU A 258 -2.81 -6.95 -20.73
N SER A 259 -2.34 -6.00 -19.91
CA SER A 259 -1.23 -5.12 -20.27
C SER A 259 0.08 -5.89 -20.48
N LEU A 260 0.35 -6.92 -19.68
CA LEU A 260 1.52 -7.77 -19.86
C LEU A 260 1.42 -8.57 -21.16
N MET A 261 0.26 -9.18 -21.44
CA MET A 261 0.03 -9.92 -22.69
C MET A 261 0.21 -9.02 -23.92
N GLN A 262 -0.26 -7.78 -23.88
CA GLN A 262 -0.06 -6.81 -24.96
C GLN A 262 1.43 -6.49 -25.17
N GLN A 263 2.18 -6.24 -24.10
CA GLN A 263 3.62 -6.00 -24.19
C GLN A 263 4.38 -7.19 -24.80
N PHE A 264 4.00 -8.43 -24.47
CA PHE A 264 4.60 -9.62 -25.08
C PHE A 264 4.18 -9.83 -26.54
N SER A 265 2.97 -9.41 -26.92
CA SER A 265 2.50 -9.48 -28.32
C SER A 265 3.13 -8.42 -29.24
N GLU A 266 3.72 -7.36 -28.68
CA GLU A 266 4.40 -6.29 -29.41
C GLU A 266 5.89 -6.57 -29.70
N PHE A 267 6.42 -7.72 -29.26
CA PHE A 267 7.72 -8.23 -29.72
C PHE A 267 7.50 -9.29 -30.81
N PRO A 268 7.70 -8.97 -32.10
CA PRO A 268 7.74 -9.99 -33.13
C PRO A 268 8.94 -10.90 -32.86
N GLU A 269 8.77 -12.21 -33.10
CA GLU A 269 9.86 -13.17 -33.18
C GLU A 269 10.85 -12.77 -34.29
N GLU A 270 11.79 -11.87 -34.02
CA GLU A 270 13.04 -11.77 -34.78
C GLU A 270 14.05 -12.77 -34.20
N PHE A 271 13.73 -14.04 -34.31
CA PHE A 271 14.70 -15.12 -34.41
C PHE A 271 14.20 -16.07 -35.50
N SER A 272 14.21 -15.58 -36.75
CA SER A 272 14.13 -16.45 -37.90
C SER A 272 15.49 -17.11 -38.12
N GLU A 273 15.46 -18.43 -38.11
CA GLU A 273 16.47 -19.38 -38.54
C GLU A 273 17.24 -18.89 -39.78
N ASP A 274 18.53 -18.58 -39.64
CA ASP A 274 19.52 -18.61 -40.71
C ASP A 274 20.93 -18.48 -40.11
N GLU A 275 21.44 -19.58 -39.55
CA GLU A 275 22.89 -19.86 -39.46
C GLU A 275 23.08 -21.39 -39.36
N SER A 276 22.60 -22.09 -40.37
CA SER A 276 23.02 -23.46 -40.68
C SER A 276 23.88 -23.45 -41.93
N ASP A 277 25.14 -23.06 -41.79
CA ASP A 277 26.27 -23.54 -42.61
C ASP A 277 27.56 -22.79 -42.20
N ASP A 278 28.35 -23.41 -41.31
CA ASP A 278 29.82 -23.49 -41.41
C ASP A 278 30.42 -24.02 -40.10
N LEU A 279 30.27 -25.33 -39.88
CA LEU A 279 31.18 -26.09 -39.03
C LEU A 279 31.58 -27.37 -39.78
N GLN A 280 32.45 -27.23 -40.77
CA GLN A 280 33.23 -28.38 -41.25
C GLN A 280 34.20 -28.84 -40.14
N PRO A 281 34.19 -30.12 -39.75
CA PRO A 281 35.20 -30.65 -38.85
C PRO A 281 36.55 -30.77 -39.58
N PRO A 282 37.69 -30.39 -38.96
CA PRO A 282 38.99 -30.56 -39.58
C PRO A 282 39.31 -32.05 -39.75
N SER A 283 39.64 -32.40 -41.00
CA SER A 283 40.17 -33.69 -41.44
C SER A 283 41.41 -34.10 -40.64
N VAL A 284 41.36 -35.29 -40.05
CA VAL A 284 42.52 -35.96 -39.44
C VAL A 284 43.34 -36.59 -40.57
N HIS A 285 44.49 -36.02 -40.90
CA HIS A 285 45.51 -36.72 -41.67
C HIS A 285 46.55 -37.32 -40.73
N HIS A 286 46.59 -38.65 -40.72
CA HIS A 286 47.74 -39.43 -40.27
C HIS A 286 48.94 -39.15 -41.17
N SER A 287 50.06 -38.76 -40.57
CA SER A 287 51.44 -39.16 -40.92
C SER A 287 52.35 -38.79 -39.76
#